data_AF-A0A3D0F0W7-F1
#
_entry.id   AF-A0A3D0F0W7-F1
#
_cell.length_a   1.000
_cell.length_b   1.000
_cell.length_c   1.000
_cell.angle_alpha   90.00
_cell.angle_beta   90.00
_cell.angle_gamma   90.00
#
_symmetry.space_group_name_H-M   'P 1'
#
loop_
_entity.id
_entity.type
_entity.pdbx_description
1 polymer ?
#
loop_
_entity_poly.entity_id
_entity_poly.type
_entity_poly.pdbx_seq_one_letter_code
_entity_poly.pdbx_strand_id
1 'polypeptide(L)'
;MMQGRKKHILLILLLLLIAFVSMQMMAGQNYTEEKTRITVILPKDSQNELYGLLDGIRDQAYDDHVKLDVWYKSRLTEKAFDELVKEEMENGSEGILLVYPEMYLEKKEGGYKKNNLLAVTDTMQSEFKYYAATLKSKKEQYRLPVEDAVLEQVRNGEKPFIYVENTYRLGYESMQMLEKKGKTKDMKNICLKPVRLDKERMESGEYDALLSR
;
A
#
# COMPACT_ATOMS: atom_id res chain seq x y z
N MET A 1 50.90 -42.80 -23.32
CA MET A 1 50.74 -41.33 -23.44
C MET A 1 49.27 -40.84 -23.49
N MET A 2 48.26 -41.69 -23.23
CA MET A 2 46.82 -41.31 -23.30
C MET A 2 46.16 -41.08 -21.93
N GLN A 3 46.83 -41.41 -20.81
CA GLN A 3 46.22 -41.35 -19.48
C GLN A 3 46.26 -39.92 -18.88
N GLY A 4 47.30 -39.13 -19.17
CA GLY A 4 47.39 -37.73 -18.75
C GLY A 4 46.36 -36.84 -19.45
N ARG A 5 46.22 -36.95 -20.77
CA ARG A 5 45.23 -36.18 -21.54
C ARG A 5 43.79 -36.48 -21.12
N LYS A 6 43.44 -37.74 -20.86
CA LYS A 6 42.10 -38.13 -20.35
C LYS A 6 41.83 -37.54 -18.96
N LYS A 7 42.82 -37.55 -18.05
CA LYS A 7 42.70 -36.91 -16.73
C LYS A 7 42.51 -35.39 -16.85
N HIS A 8 43.26 -34.72 -17.72
CA HIS A 8 43.10 -33.28 -17.95
C HIS A 8 41.76 -32.93 -18.60
N ILE A 9 41.28 -33.72 -19.57
CA ILE A 9 39.96 -33.54 -20.17
C ILE A 9 38.86 -33.73 -19.13
N LEU A 10 38.98 -34.75 -18.27
CA LEU A 10 38.03 -34.99 -17.19
C LEU A 10 38.02 -33.84 -16.18
N LEU A 11 39.18 -33.27 -15.87
CA LEU A 11 39.32 -32.13 -14.96
C LEU A 11 38.69 -30.86 -15.54
N ILE A 12 38.87 -30.61 -16.84
CA ILE A 12 38.24 -29.49 -17.55
C ILE A 12 36.72 -29.67 -17.59
N LEU A 13 36.22 -30.88 -17.87
CA LEU A 13 34.79 -31.20 -17.83
C LEU A 13 34.20 -30.97 -16.45
N LEU A 14 34.88 -31.39 -15.39
CA LEU A 14 34.44 -31.19 -14.01
C LEU A 14 34.37 -29.69 -13.66
N LEU A 15 35.37 -28.92 -14.05
CA LEU A 15 35.40 -27.47 -13.85
C LEU A 15 34.27 -26.76 -14.59
N LEU A 16 33.98 -27.16 -15.84
CA LEU A 16 32.84 -26.63 -16.60
C LEU A 16 31.50 -26.98 -15.96
N LEU A 17 31.38 -28.18 -15.40
CA LEU A 17 30.16 -28.63 -14.74
C LEU A 17 29.93 -27.88 -13.43
N ILE A 18 30.98 -27.64 -12.64
CA ILE A 18 30.93 -26.78 -11.45
C ILE A 18 30.56 -25.36 -11.85
N ALA A 19 31.22 -24.77 -12.86
CA ALA A 19 30.91 -23.42 -13.33
C ALA A 19 29.46 -23.29 -13.83
N PHE A 20 28.93 -24.31 -14.50
CA PHE A 20 27.54 -24.36 -14.95
C PHE A 20 26.56 -24.46 -13.78
N VAL A 21 26.81 -25.35 -12.81
CA VAL A 21 25.99 -25.47 -11.60
C VAL A 21 26.06 -24.19 -10.77
N SER A 22 27.24 -23.56 -10.66
CA SER A 22 27.41 -22.25 -10.01
C SER A 22 26.66 -21.14 -10.76
N MET A 23 26.65 -21.13 -12.09
CA MET A 23 25.83 -20.19 -12.88
C MET A 23 24.33 -20.43 -12.68
N GLN A 24 23.87 -21.69 -12.58
CA GLN A 24 22.47 -22.00 -12.27
C GLN A 24 22.09 -21.61 -10.84
N MET A 25 22.98 -21.82 -9.87
CA MET A 25 22.78 -21.40 -8.47
C MET A 25 22.82 -19.88 -8.32
N MET A 26 23.71 -19.18 -9.04
CA MET A 26 23.73 -17.72 -9.11
C MET A 26 22.54 -17.15 -9.88
N ALA A 27 22.04 -17.83 -10.92
CA ALA A 27 20.79 -17.46 -11.56
C ALA A 27 19.61 -17.64 -10.61
N GLY A 28 19.58 -18.72 -9.81
CA GLY A 28 18.57 -18.95 -8.76
C GLY A 28 18.66 -17.99 -7.56
N GLN A 29 19.85 -17.48 -7.25
CA GLN A 29 20.08 -16.51 -6.16
C GLN A 29 19.99 -15.03 -6.60
N ASN A 30 20.25 -14.74 -7.89
CA ASN A 30 20.08 -13.42 -8.51
C ASN A 30 18.71 -13.25 -9.19
N TYR A 31 17.78 -14.18 -9.00
CA TYR A 31 16.37 -13.78 -8.85
C TYR A 31 16.25 -12.99 -7.54
N THR A 32 16.87 -11.80 -7.49
CA THR A 32 16.25 -10.68 -6.79
C THR A 32 14.85 -10.64 -7.36
N GLU A 33 13.86 -11.11 -6.61
CA GLU A 33 12.46 -10.85 -6.93
C GLU A 33 12.41 -9.39 -7.35
N GLU A 34 11.97 -9.14 -8.58
CA GLU A 34 11.83 -7.80 -9.10
C GLU A 34 10.80 -7.12 -8.19
N LYS A 35 11.31 -6.39 -7.19
CA LYS A 35 10.47 -5.83 -6.13
C LYS A 35 9.58 -4.79 -6.79
N THR A 36 8.28 -5.09 -6.84
CA THR A 36 7.27 -4.14 -7.32
C THR A 36 7.48 -2.80 -6.64
N ARG A 37 7.59 -1.76 -7.44
CA ARG A 37 7.80 -0.39 -6.97
C ARG A 37 6.48 0.36 -7.02
N ILE A 38 6.07 0.94 -5.91
CA ILE A 38 4.85 1.75 -5.83
C ILE A 38 5.19 3.12 -5.27
N THR A 39 4.72 4.15 -5.96
CA THR A 39 4.85 5.53 -5.52
C THR A 39 3.70 5.88 -4.58
N VAL A 40 4.00 6.49 -3.44
CA VAL A 40 3.00 6.99 -2.49
C VAL A 40 3.13 8.50 -2.36
N ILE A 41 2.06 9.23 -2.64
CA ILE A 41 2.01 10.69 -2.52
C ILE A 41 1.14 11.06 -1.32
N LEU A 42 1.77 11.70 -0.34
CA LEU A 42 1.21 12.07 0.95
C LEU A 42 1.04 13.59 1.07
N PRO A 43 0.06 14.07 1.85
CA PRO A 43 0.00 15.46 2.23
C PRO A 43 1.17 15.80 3.13
N LYS A 44 1.81 16.94 2.91
CA LYS A 44 2.86 17.44 3.80
C LYS A 44 2.30 17.71 5.20
N ASP A 45 3.08 17.40 6.23
CA ASP A 45 2.80 17.69 7.65
C ASP A 45 1.52 17.00 8.22
N SER A 46 1.04 15.94 7.57
CA SER A 46 -0.17 15.18 7.97
C SER A 46 0.13 13.80 8.57
N GLN A 47 1.41 13.41 8.70
CA GLN A 47 1.77 12.03 9.03
C GLN A 47 1.23 11.62 10.40
N ASN A 48 1.10 12.57 11.33
CA ASN A 48 0.60 12.30 12.67
C ASN A 48 -0.91 11.98 12.69
N GLU A 49 -1.66 12.53 11.75
CA GLU A 49 -3.10 12.29 11.63
C GLU A 49 -3.41 11.01 10.84
N LEU A 50 -2.41 10.50 10.11
CA LEU A 50 -2.55 9.41 9.16
C LEU A 50 -1.86 8.11 9.61
N TYR A 51 -1.40 8.01 10.87
CA TYR A 51 -0.62 6.87 11.35
C TYR A 51 -1.25 5.52 11.03
N GLY A 52 -2.52 5.29 11.37
CA GLY A 52 -3.18 4.01 11.12
C GLY A 52 -3.14 3.63 9.64
N LEU A 53 -3.48 4.56 8.73
CA LEU A 53 -3.42 4.34 7.29
C LEU A 53 -1.99 4.03 6.82
N LEU A 54 -1.00 4.80 7.29
CA LEU A 54 0.40 4.65 6.90
C LEU A 54 0.99 3.33 7.39
N ASP A 55 0.60 2.87 8.57
CA ASP A 55 1.05 1.58 9.10
C ASP A 55 0.47 0.44 8.26
N GLY A 56 -0.82 0.49 7.92
CA GLY A 56 -1.41 -0.50 7.01
C GLY A 56 -0.73 -0.53 5.63
N ILE A 57 -0.36 0.64 5.09
CA ILE A 57 0.41 0.75 3.84
C ILE A 57 1.78 0.08 3.98
N ARG A 58 2.52 0.37 5.06
CA ARG A 58 3.87 -0.15 5.30
C ARG A 58 3.86 -1.65 5.54
N ASP A 59 2.92 -2.14 6.33
CA ASP A 59 2.82 -3.55 6.68
C ASP A 59 2.51 -4.39 5.45
N GLN A 60 1.59 -3.96 4.59
CA GLN A 60 1.37 -4.65 3.33
C GLN A 60 2.61 -4.60 2.44
N ALA A 61 3.24 -3.43 2.33
CA ALA A 61 4.43 -3.29 1.47
C ALA A 61 5.57 -4.19 1.95
N TYR A 62 5.69 -4.39 3.26
CA TYR A 62 6.60 -5.35 3.85
C TYR A 62 6.22 -6.80 3.51
N ASP A 63 4.95 -7.18 3.71
CA ASP A 63 4.45 -8.54 3.46
C ASP A 63 4.72 -8.99 2.01
N ASP A 64 4.45 -8.11 1.04
CA ASP A 64 4.57 -8.42 -0.39
C ASP A 64 5.88 -7.85 -1.01
N HIS A 65 6.85 -7.49 -0.18
CA HIS A 65 8.20 -7.03 -0.59
C HIS A 65 8.22 -5.86 -1.59
N VAL A 66 7.21 -4.99 -1.51
CA VAL A 66 7.05 -3.80 -2.34
C VAL A 66 8.06 -2.73 -1.92
N LYS A 67 8.75 -2.13 -2.91
CA LYS A 67 9.55 -0.93 -2.69
C LYS A 67 8.68 0.32 -2.77
N LEU A 68 8.69 1.13 -1.72
CA LEU A 68 7.95 2.38 -1.68
C LEU A 68 8.83 3.58 -2.06
N ASP A 69 8.35 4.40 -3.00
CA ASP A 69 8.88 5.74 -3.26
C ASP A 69 7.89 6.78 -2.74
N VAL A 70 8.28 7.55 -1.72
CA VAL A 70 7.34 8.40 -0.96
C VAL A 70 7.59 9.87 -1.24
N TRP A 71 6.53 10.58 -1.62
CA TRP A 71 6.53 12.02 -1.85
C TRP A 71 5.61 12.73 -0.87
N TYR A 72 6.06 13.89 -0.37
CA TYR A 72 5.25 14.77 0.47
C TYR A 72 4.95 16.06 -0.27
N LYS A 73 3.68 16.42 -0.44
CA LYS A 73 3.24 17.60 -1.19
C LYS A 73 2.30 18.46 -0.35
N SER A 74 2.55 19.77 -0.33
CA SER A 74 1.63 20.77 0.23
C SER A 74 0.63 21.27 -0.80
N ARG A 75 1.06 21.37 -2.06
CA ARG A 75 0.21 21.71 -3.21
C ARG A 75 0.80 21.09 -4.47
N LEU A 76 -0.06 20.67 -5.38
CA LEU A 76 0.28 20.08 -6.65
C LEU A 76 -0.76 20.52 -7.69
N THR A 77 -0.28 21.23 -8.72
CA THR A 77 -1.12 21.61 -9.86
C THR A 77 -1.34 20.40 -10.76
N GLU A 78 -2.36 20.46 -11.62
CA GLU A 78 -2.61 19.40 -12.62
C GLU A 78 -1.35 19.07 -13.43
N LYS A 79 -0.67 20.10 -13.97
CA LYS A 79 0.51 19.91 -14.80
C LYS A 79 1.66 19.26 -14.03
N ALA A 80 1.94 19.74 -12.81
CA ALA A 80 3.00 19.19 -11.98
C ALA A 80 2.68 17.75 -11.54
N PHE A 81 1.41 17.42 -11.33
CA PHE A 81 0.99 16.06 -11.05
C PHE A 81 1.20 15.14 -12.25
N ASP A 82 0.80 15.56 -13.45
CA ASP A 82 0.99 14.76 -14.66
C ASP A 82 2.47 14.52 -14.97
N GLU A 83 3.33 15.51 -14.75
CA GLU A 83 4.79 15.38 -14.87
C GLU A 83 5.34 14.37 -13.85
N LEU A 84 4.99 14.51 -12.56
CA LEU A 84 5.42 13.57 -11.51
C LEU A 84 4.97 12.14 -11.80
N VAL A 85 3.71 11.95 -12.20
CA VAL A 85 3.20 10.61 -12.56
C VAL A 85 4.01 10.01 -13.70
N LYS A 86 4.35 10.81 -14.72
CA LYS A 86 5.14 10.36 -15.86
C LYS A 86 6.55 9.95 -15.41
N GLU A 87 7.24 10.79 -14.66
CA GLU A 87 8.60 10.53 -14.16
C GLU A 87 8.65 9.25 -13.32
N GLU A 88 7.69 9.05 -12.42
CA GLU A 88 7.65 7.88 -11.55
C GLU A 88 7.42 6.58 -12.34
N MET A 89 6.56 6.62 -13.37
CA MET A 89 6.37 5.49 -14.27
C MET A 89 7.63 5.19 -15.09
N GLU A 90 8.32 6.22 -15.60
CA GLU A 90 9.60 6.07 -16.31
C GLU A 90 10.70 5.50 -15.39
N ASN A 91 10.64 5.80 -14.09
CA ASN A 91 11.50 5.24 -13.05
C ASN A 91 11.09 3.83 -12.58
N GLY A 92 10.12 3.21 -13.24
CA GLY A 92 9.72 1.83 -13.02
C GLY A 92 8.70 1.62 -11.90
N SER A 93 8.00 2.67 -11.46
CA SER A 93 6.86 2.51 -10.57
C SER A 93 5.69 1.84 -11.32
N GLU A 94 5.06 0.84 -10.72
CA GLU A 94 3.95 0.09 -11.30
C GLU A 94 2.57 0.70 -10.96
N GLY A 95 2.54 1.57 -9.95
CA GLY A 95 1.33 2.18 -9.44
C GLY A 95 1.59 3.39 -8.55
N ILE A 96 0.58 4.25 -8.46
CA ILE A 96 0.62 5.47 -7.64
C ILE A 96 -0.55 5.44 -6.67
N LEU A 97 -0.23 5.50 -5.39
CA LEU A 97 -1.19 5.70 -4.30
C LEU A 97 -1.21 7.18 -3.93
N LEU A 98 -2.36 7.83 -4.14
CA LEU A 98 -2.61 9.17 -3.60
C LEU A 98 -3.31 9.02 -2.25
N VAL A 99 -2.73 9.60 -1.21
CA VAL A 99 -3.35 9.62 0.12
C VAL A 99 -3.93 11.01 0.36
N TYR A 100 -5.24 11.10 0.53
CA TYR A 100 -6.00 12.33 0.74
C TYR A 100 -5.61 13.46 -0.23
N PRO A 101 -5.73 13.23 -1.55
CA PRO A 101 -5.38 14.22 -2.57
C PRO A 101 -6.15 15.53 -2.42
N GLU A 102 -7.31 15.56 -1.77
CA GLU A 102 -8.04 16.80 -1.46
C GLU A 102 -7.22 17.81 -0.65
N MET A 103 -6.16 17.37 0.04
CA MET A 103 -5.30 18.24 0.84
C MET A 103 -4.21 18.95 0.03
N TYR A 104 -3.89 18.48 -1.18
CA TYR A 104 -2.76 19.03 -1.95
C TYR A 104 -2.97 19.07 -3.46
N LEU A 105 -3.85 18.26 -4.05
CA LEU A 105 -4.04 18.16 -5.49
C LEU A 105 -5.20 19.03 -5.94
N GLU A 106 -4.95 19.88 -6.94
CA GLU A 106 -6.00 20.71 -7.52
C GLU A 106 -7.05 19.85 -8.23
N LYS A 107 -8.33 20.26 -8.18
CA LYS A 107 -9.37 19.63 -8.99
C LYS A 107 -9.21 20.04 -10.45
N LYS A 108 -9.56 19.12 -11.34
CA LYS A 108 -9.43 19.25 -12.78
C LYS A 108 -10.75 18.89 -13.44
N GLU A 109 -11.08 19.55 -14.56
CA GLU A 109 -12.23 19.15 -15.38
C GLU A 109 -12.03 17.72 -15.94
N GLY A 110 -13.00 16.85 -15.69
CA GLY A 110 -12.93 15.43 -16.08
C GLY A 110 -12.10 14.54 -15.14
N GLY A 111 -11.42 15.12 -14.14
CA GLY A 111 -10.68 14.40 -13.10
C GLY A 111 -9.44 13.63 -13.60
N TYR A 112 -8.89 12.79 -12.73
CA TYR A 112 -7.65 12.03 -12.91
C TYR A 112 -7.95 10.55 -13.22
N LYS A 113 -8.36 10.25 -14.46
CA LYS A 113 -8.84 8.92 -14.88
C LYS A 113 -7.75 7.96 -15.37
N LYS A 114 -6.62 7.88 -14.65
CA LYS A 114 -5.50 6.99 -15.02
C LYS A 114 -5.68 5.57 -14.46
N ASN A 115 -5.18 4.56 -15.18
CA ASN A 115 -5.35 3.14 -14.81
C ASN A 115 -4.40 2.65 -13.72
N ASN A 116 -3.39 3.43 -13.38
CA ASN A 116 -2.31 3.14 -12.44
C ASN A 116 -2.38 3.99 -11.18
N LEU A 117 -3.51 4.65 -10.94
CA LEU A 117 -3.70 5.57 -9.85
C LEU A 117 -4.85 5.05 -8.98
N LEU A 118 -4.57 4.87 -7.69
CA LEU A 118 -5.57 4.65 -6.65
C LEU A 118 -5.54 5.82 -5.67
N ALA A 119 -6.69 6.44 -5.40
CA ALA A 119 -6.79 7.53 -4.44
C ALA A 119 -7.52 7.10 -3.17
N VAL A 120 -6.84 7.14 -2.03
CA VAL A 120 -7.49 7.11 -0.72
C VAL A 120 -8.08 8.50 -0.47
N THR A 121 -9.40 8.63 -0.40
CA THR A 121 -10.04 9.95 -0.34
C THR A 121 -11.40 9.90 0.35
N ASP A 122 -11.77 10.99 1.03
CA ASP A 122 -13.11 11.17 1.59
C ASP A 122 -14.03 11.93 0.65
N THR A 123 -13.48 12.77 -0.23
CA THR A 123 -14.26 13.78 -0.95
C THR A 123 -14.04 13.83 -2.47
N MET A 124 -13.00 13.17 -2.98
CA MET A 124 -12.63 13.22 -4.40
C MET A 124 -12.91 11.91 -5.15
N GLN A 125 -13.82 11.05 -4.67
CA GLN A 125 -14.11 9.78 -5.33
C GLN A 125 -14.54 9.95 -6.80
N SER A 126 -15.29 11.02 -7.10
CA SER A 126 -15.71 11.37 -8.47
C SER A 126 -14.56 11.78 -9.39
N GLU A 127 -13.44 12.23 -8.83
CA GLU A 127 -12.29 12.73 -9.60
C GLU A 127 -11.44 11.58 -10.12
N PHE A 128 -11.41 10.45 -9.44
CA PHE A 128 -10.55 9.32 -9.81
C PHE A 128 -11.29 8.20 -10.53
N LYS A 129 -10.57 7.41 -11.32
CA LYS A 129 -11.12 6.17 -11.88
C LYS A 129 -11.23 5.08 -10.81
N TYR A 130 -10.22 5.03 -9.95
CA TYR A 130 -10.14 4.08 -8.84
C TYR A 130 -9.89 4.83 -7.54
N TYR A 131 -10.65 4.50 -6.51
CA TYR A 131 -10.51 5.09 -5.20
C TYR A 131 -10.70 4.07 -4.08
N ALA A 132 -10.17 4.42 -2.91
CA ALA A 132 -10.38 3.74 -1.65
C ALA A 132 -11.01 4.74 -0.66
N ALA A 133 -12.12 4.34 0.00
CA ALA A 133 -12.81 5.20 0.95
C ALA A 133 -13.50 4.38 2.05
N THR A 134 -13.76 5.02 3.18
CA THR A 134 -14.71 4.51 4.17
C THR A 134 -16.10 5.05 3.88
N LEU A 135 -17.11 4.19 3.91
CA LEU A 135 -18.50 4.58 3.72
C LEU A 135 -18.97 5.47 4.88
N LYS A 136 -19.50 6.64 4.53
CA LYS A 136 -20.05 7.58 5.50
C LYS A 136 -21.38 7.09 6.05
N SER A 137 -21.58 7.31 7.35
CA SER A 137 -22.82 7.04 8.07
C SER A 137 -23.50 8.34 8.47
N LYS A 138 -24.81 8.31 8.73
CA LYS A 138 -25.52 9.44 9.38
C LYS A 138 -25.15 9.59 10.85
N LYS A 139 -24.53 8.55 11.44
CA LYS A 139 -24.06 8.55 12.82
C LYS A 139 -22.60 8.97 12.86
N GLU A 140 -22.18 9.50 14.00
CA GLU A 140 -20.79 9.89 14.26
C GLU A 140 -19.84 8.71 14.04
N GLN A 141 -18.71 8.98 13.37
CA GLN A 141 -17.67 8.02 13.02
C GLN A 141 -16.32 8.53 13.50
N TYR A 142 -15.49 7.63 13.99
CA TYR A 142 -14.16 7.92 14.50
C TYR A 142 -13.12 7.19 13.68
N ARG A 143 -12.03 7.85 13.31
CA ARG A 143 -10.90 7.20 12.65
C ARG A 143 -10.05 6.45 13.65
N LEU A 144 -9.42 5.37 13.22
CA LEU A 144 -8.36 4.77 14.00
C LEU A 144 -7.05 5.58 13.91
N PRO A 145 -6.32 5.69 15.03
CA PRO A 145 -6.73 5.29 16.38
C PRO A 145 -7.81 6.23 16.95
N VAL A 146 -8.77 5.67 17.70
CA VAL A 146 -9.81 6.46 18.38
C VAL A 146 -9.22 7.03 19.67
N GLU A 147 -9.54 8.28 19.98
CA GLU A 147 -9.11 8.94 21.23
C GLU A 147 -9.60 8.18 22.48
N ASP A 148 -8.72 8.04 23.48
CA ASP A 148 -9.00 7.30 24.71
C ASP A 148 -10.25 7.80 25.43
N ALA A 149 -10.48 9.12 25.46
CA ALA A 149 -11.67 9.72 26.07
C ALA A 149 -12.98 9.22 25.45
N VAL A 150 -13.00 8.98 24.14
CA VAL A 150 -14.17 8.42 23.44
C VAL A 150 -14.36 6.95 23.79
N LEU A 151 -13.26 6.19 23.86
CA LEU A 151 -13.29 4.77 24.25
C LEU A 151 -13.79 4.61 25.69
N GLU A 152 -13.36 5.46 26.61
CA GLU A 152 -13.82 5.48 28.00
C GLU A 152 -15.33 5.75 28.11
N GLN A 153 -15.87 6.69 27.33
CA GLN A 153 -17.33 6.93 27.29
C GLN A 153 -18.12 5.67 26.89
N VAL A 154 -17.58 4.86 25.97
CA VAL A 154 -18.24 3.59 25.58
C VAL A 154 -18.08 2.53 26.69
N ARG A 155 -16.91 2.43 27.32
CA ARG A 155 -16.64 1.47 28.42
C ARG A 155 -17.51 1.76 29.65
N ASN A 156 -17.73 3.04 29.96
CA ASN A 156 -18.58 3.50 31.05
C ASN A 156 -20.07 3.45 30.72
N GLY A 157 -20.44 3.17 29.45
CA GLY A 157 -21.83 3.09 29.00
C GLY A 157 -22.49 4.44 28.73
N GLU A 158 -21.75 5.55 28.76
CA GLU A 158 -22.22 6.89 28.40
C GLU A 158 -22.58 6.95 26.90
N LYS A 159 -21.77 6.30 26.05
CA LYS A 159 -22.08 6.05 24.65
C LYS A 159 -22.40 4.56 24.46
N PRO A 160 -23.59 4.19 23.93
CA PRO A 160 -23.95 2.78 23.77
C PRO A 160 -23.12 2.06 22.70
N PHE A 161 -22.62 2.79 21.71
CA PHE A 161 -21.69 2.31 20.68
C PHE A 161 -21.10 3.49 19.90
N ILE A 162 -20.00 3.22 19.19
CA ILE A 162 -19.40 4.11 18.18
C ILE A 162 -19.26 3.38 16.85
N TYR A 163 -19.07 4.14 15.77
CA TYR A 163 -18.63 3.61 14.49
C TYR A 163 -17.17 3.98 14.26
N VAL A 164 -16.36 3.02 13.86
CA VAL A 164 -14.93 3.19 13.68
C VAL A 164 -14.56 2.98 12.21
N GLU A 165 -13.90 3.96 11.61
CA GLU A 165 -13.27 3.88 10.30
C GLU A 165 -11.93 3.15 10.47
N ASN A 166 -11.83 1.92 9.96
CA ASN A 166 -10.58 1.15 10.02
C ASN A 166 -9.58 1.66 8.97
N THR A 167 -8.87 2.73 9.32
CA THR A 167 -7.86 3.39 8.48
C THR A 167 -6.67 2.46 8.20
N TYR A 168 -6.26 1.63 9.16
CA TYR A 168 -5.23 0.61 8.97
C TYR A 168 -5.57 -0.35 7.83
N ARG A 169 -6.73 -0.98 7.90
CA ARG A 169 -7.22 -1.88 6.85
C ARG A 169 -7.40 -1.16 5.52
N LEU A 170 -7.83 0.11 5.54
CA LEU A 170 -7.95 0.91 4.32
C LEU A 170 -6.58 1.08 3.65
N GLY A 171 -5.53 1.40 4.41
CA GLY A 171 -4.17 1.52 3.90
C GLY A 171 -3.64 0.19 3.35
N TYR A 172 -3.82 -0.88 4.13
CA TYR A 172 -3.40 -2.23 3.76
C TYR A 172 -4.06 -2.71 2.45
N GLU A 173 -5.40 -2.66 2.37
CA GLU A 173 -6.11 -3.08 1.15
C GLU A 173 -5.80 -2.18 -0.05
N SER A 174 -5.50 -0.89 0.17
CA SER A 174 -5.12 0.02 -0.91
C SER A 174 -3.78 -0.35 -1.53
N MET A 175 -2.77 -0.63 -0.69
CA MET A 175 -1.47 -1.05 -1.21
C MET A 175 -1.55 -2.44 -1.86
N GLN A 176 -2.28 -3.37 -1.24
CA GLN A 176 -2.52 -4.70 -1.82
C GLN A 176 -3.18 -4.64 -3.20
N MET A 177 -4.08 -3.68 -3.43
CA MET A 177 -4.72 -3.50 -4.73
C MET A 177 -3.71 -3.11 -5.82
N LEU A 178 -2.79 -2.19 -5.49
CA LEU A 178 -1.77 -1.74 -6.43
C LEU A 178 -0.74 -2.83 -6.73
N GLU A 179 -0.31 -3.57 -5.70
CA GLU A 179 0.57 -4.73 -5.83
C GLU A 179 -0.04 -5.80 -6.73
N LYS A 180 -1.28 -6.21 -6.44
CA LYS A 180 -1.97 -7.26 -7.22
C LYS A 180 -2.19 -6.84 -8.66
N LYS A 181 -2.43 -5.56 -8.92
CA LYS A 181 -2.60 -5.03 -10.27
C LYS A 181 -1.33 -5.21 -11.11
N GLY A 182 -0.13 -5.12 -10.54
CA GLY A 182 1.11 -5.47 -11.24
C GLY A 182 1.05 -6.88 -11.84
N LYS A 183 0.40 -7.80 -11.12
CA LYS A 183 0.25 -9.22 -11.49
C LYS A 183 -0.96 -9.52 -12.37
N THR A 184 -2.15 -9.00 -12.03
CA THR A 184 -3.42 -9.37 -12.69
C THR A 184 -3.94 -8.32 -13.68
N LYS A 185 -3.37 -7.11 -13.67
CA LYS A 185 -3.82 -5.91 -14.43
C LYS A 185 -5.21 -5.38 -14.08
N ASP A 186 -5.90 -5.96 -13.11
CA ASP A 186 -7.23 -5.52 -12.68
C ASP A 186 -7.16 -4.66 -11.42
N MET A 187 -7.83 -3.50 -11.45
CA MET A 187 -8.00 -2.61 -10.30
C MET A 187 -9.49 -2.33 -10.08
N LYS A 188 -9.89 -2.16 -8.82
CA LYS A 188 -11.27 -1.85 -8.44
C LYS A 188 -11.32 -0.87 -7.27
N ASN A 189 -12.48 -0.25 -7.09
CA ASN A 189 -12.72 0.61 -5.93
C ASN A 189 -12.75 -0.21 -4.64
N ILE A 190 -12.28 0.40 -3.55
CA ILE A 190 -12.32 -0.16 -2.20
C ILE A 190 -13.27 0.71 -1.38
N CYS A 191 -14.30 0.10 -0.82
CA CYS A 191 -15.26 0.80 0.04
C CYS A 191 -15.42 0.01 1.33
N LEU A 192 -14.78 0.48 2.41
CA LEU A 192 -14.89 -0.16 3.71
C LEU A 192 -16.13 0.33 4.45
N LYS A 193 -16.84 -0.60 5.10
CA LYS A 193 -17.89 -0.24 6.05
C LYS A 193 -17.25 0.10 7.40
N PRO A 194 -17.74 1.12 8.11
CA PRO A 194 -17.30 1.38 9.48
C PRO A 194 -17.70 0.21 10.39
N VAL A 195 -16.87 -0.08 11.38
CA VAL A 195 -17.12 -1.13 12.38
C VAL A 195 -17.90 -0.54 13.54
N ARG A 196 -19.04 -1.13 13.91
CA ARG A 196 -19.79 -0.73 15.11
C ARG A 196 -19.13 -1.35 16.33
N LEU A 197 -18.58 -0.55 17.24
CA LEU A 197 -18.02 -1.01 18.51
C LEU A 197 -18.92 -0.58 19.66
N ASP A 198 -19.36 -1.54 20.46
CA ASP A 198 -19.99 -1.34 21.76
C ASP A 198 -19.09 -1.91 22.86
N LYS A 199 -19.54 -1.78 24.11
CA LYS A 199 -18.80 -2.22 25.28
C LYS A 199 -18.35 -3.67 25.19
N GLU A 200 -19.26 -4.59 24.85
CA GLU A 200 -18.98 -6.03 24.77
C GLU A 200 -17.89 -6.32 23.72
N ARG A 201 -17.98 -5.70 22.54
CA ARG A 201 -16.96 -5.86 21.47
C ARG A 201 -15.61 -5.26 21.83
N MET A 202 -15.58 -4.17 22.60
CA MET A 202 -14.30 -3.65 23.09
C MET A 202 -13.68 -4.56 24.15
N GLU A 203 -14.49 -5.09 25.08
CA GLU A 203 -14.04 -6.01 26.12
C GLU A 203 -13.55 -7.35 25.57
N SER A 204 -14.04 -7.78 24.40
CA SER A 204 -13.54 -8.97 23.70
C SER A 204 -12.20 -8.75 22.99
N GLY A 205 -11.63 -7.53 23.03
CA GLY A 205 -10.38 -7.18 22.36
C GLY A 205 -10.56 -6.82 20.88
N GLU A 206 -11.79 -6.66 20.39
CA GLU A 206 -12.00 -6.36 18.97
C GLU A 206 -11.40 -5.01 18.56
N TYR A 207 -11.40 -4.01 19.45
CA TYR A 207 -10.76 -2.72 19.16
C TYR A 207 -9.27 -2.86 18.86
N ASP A 208 -8.54 -3.62 19.69
CA ASP A 208 -7.09 -3.82 19.52
C ASP A 208 -6.80 -4.61 18.22
N ALA A 209 -7.67 -5.57 17.88
CA ALA A 209 -7.61 -6.29 16.61
C ALA A 209 -7.93 -5.43 15.38
N LEU A 210 -8.43 -4.20 15.54
CA LEU A 210 -8.59 -3.27 14.42
C LEU A 210 -7.33 -2.42 14.17
N LEU A 211 -6.46 -2.27 15.18
CA LEU A 211 -5.22 -1.49 15.10
C LEU A 211 -4.08 -2.25 14.40
N SER A 212 -4.19 -3.56 14.31
CA SER A 212 -3.21 -4.44 13.69
C SER A 212 -3.92 -5.59 12.99
N ARG A 213 -3.19 -6.37 12.19
CA ARG A 213 -3.75 -7.51 11.46
C ARG A 213 -3.83 -8.77 12.30
#